data_AF-A0A5A7N8U6-F1
#
_entry.id   AF-A0A5A7N8U6-F1
#
_cell.length_a   1.000
_cell.length_b   1.000
_cell.length_c   1.000
_cell.angle_alpha   90.00
_cell.angle_beta   90.00
_cell.angle_gamma   90.00
#
_symmetry.space_group_name_H-M   'P 1'
#
loop_
_entity.id
_entity.type
_entity.pdbx_description
1 polymer ?
#
loop_
_entity_poly.entity_id
_entity_poly.type
_entity_poly.pdbx_seq_one_letter_code
_entity_poly.pdbx_strand_id
1 'polypeptide(L)'
;MNALAQFSTAFQTDFSNYASHADNISSLPSSGTQLRVPSHNSLWVRELGSRLNELTSLPRGWDGYEGLPVSFRCADFAANLIERLYVDGVDAPQLVPGADGTVQIEWHMNHLDIEIDILAPYKVMATRYDHLTGAEEELELGTDFTRLAIWVAMLGDDRSALRAAAN
;
A
#
# COMPACT_ATOMS: atom_id res chain seq x y z
N MET A 1 -35.22 3.99 -13.45
CA MET A 1 -34.73 5.32 -13.04
C MET A 1 -33.30 5.11 -12.56
N ASN A 2 -32.31 5.28 -13.44
CA ASN A 2 -30.91 4.98 -13.16
C ASN A 2 -30.16 6.29 -12.92
N ALA A 3 -29.65 6.46 -11.71
CA ALA A 3 -28.76 7.55 -11.35
C ALA A 3 -27.35 7.25 -11.88
N LEU A 4 -26.82 8.14 -12.71
CA LEU A 4 -25.45 8.08 -13.22
C LEU A 4 -24.48 8.48 -12.09
N ALA A 5 -23.55 7.58 -11.77
CA ALA A 5 -22.43 7.86 -10.88
C ALA A 5 -21.48 8.86 -11.56
N GLN A 6 -21.12 9.91 -10.84
CA GLN A 6 -20.16 10.92 -11.28
C GLN A 6 -18.75 10.34 -11.22
N PHE A 7 -18.07 10.29 -12.36
CA PHE A 7 -16.65 9.98 -12.45
C PHE A 7 -15.84 11.25 -12.26
N SER A 8 -15.00 11.29 -11.22
CA SER A 8 -14.04 12.38 -11.02
C SER A 8 -12.81 12.12 -11.88
N THR A 9 -12.69 12.88 -12.98
CA THR A 9 -11.49 12.92 -13.82
C THR A 9 -10.50 13.90 -13.20
N ALA A 10 -9.41 13.38 -12.63
CA ALA A 10 -8.29 14.22 -12.20
C ALA A 10 -7.39 14.54 -13.40
N PHE A 11 -7.70 15.59 -14.18
CA PHE A 11 -6.72 16.32 -14.99
C PHE A 11 -7.15 17.78 -15.16
N GLN A 12 -6.46 18.64 -14.41
CA GLN A 12 -6.04 20.01 -14.76
C GLN A 12 -7.05 20.89 -15.52
N THR A 13 -7.91 21.58 -14.76
CA THR A 13 -8.70 22.71 -15.26
C THR A 13 -7.81 23.92 -15.55
N ASP A 14 -7.71 24.24 -16.84
CA ASP A 14 -7.63 25.56 -17.46
C ASP A 14 -6.58 26.58 -16.96
N PHE A 15 -5.46 26.64 -17.68
CA PHE A 15 -4.83 27.93 -17.98
C PHE A 15 -5.50 28.53 -19.22
N SER A 16 -6.52 29.38 -19.04
CA SER A 16 -7.02 30.25 -20.11
C SER A 16 -6.37 31.62 -20.01
N ASN A 17 -5.46 31.92 -20.94
CA ASN A 17 -5.43 33.17 -21.74
C ASN A 17 -4.05 33.39 -22.40
N TYR A 18 -3.80 32.72 -23.52
CA TYR A 18 -2.96 33.28 -24.57
C TYR A 18 -3.60 32.98 -25.91
N ALA A 19 -4.11 34.04 -26.55
CA ALA A 19 -4.69 33.98 -27.87
C ALA A 19 -3.58 33.83 -28.93
N SER A 20 -3.81 32.85 -29.81
CA SER A 20 -3.41 32.77 -31.22
C SER A 20 -1.95 33.06 -31.58
N HIS A 21 -1.23 32.04 -32.04
CA HIS A 21 -0.60 32.03 -33.38
C HIS A 21 -0.64 30.60 -33.91
N ALA A 22 -1.10 30.46 -35.15
CA ALA A 22 -1.27 29.19 -35.84
C ALA A 22 0.09 28.57 -36.13
N ASP A 23 0.30 27.34 -35.67
CA ASP A 23 1.28 26.44 -36.27
C ASP A 23 0.78 25.00 -36.17
N ASN A 24 0.99 24.27 -37.27
CA ASN A 24 0.47 22.96 -37.60
C ASN A 24 0.61 21.92 -36.47
N ILE A 25 -0.44 21.71 -35.68
CA ILE A 25 -0.55 20.52 -34.84
C ILE A 25 -1.18 19.43 -35.71
N SER A 26 -0.35 18.52 -36.20
CA SER A 26 -0.84 17.26 -36.75
C SER A 26 -1.62 16.55 -35.64
N SER A 27 -2.94 16.46 -35.78
CA SER A 27 -3.76 15.61 -34.91
C SER A 27 -3.39 14.16 -35.19
N LEU A 28 -2.45 13.63 -34.42
CA LEU A 28 -2.27 12.19 -34.33
C LEU A 28 -3.59 11.61 -33.80
N PRO A 29 -4.22 10.65 -34.49
CA PRO A 29 -5.32 9.91 -33.89
C PRO A 29 -4.73 9.15 -32.71
N SER A 30 -4.95 9.66 -31.49
CA SER A 30 -4.71 8.87 -30.29
C SER A 30 -5.77 7.78 -30.28
N SER A 31 -5.45 6.64 -30.88
CA SER A 31 -5.95 5.37 -30.37
C SER A 31 -5.38 5.22 -28.97
N GLY A 32 -5.98 5.96 -28.03
CA GLY A 32 -5.55 6.02 -26.65
C GLY A 32 -5.79 4.64 -26.07
N THR A 33 -4.72 3.88 -25.87
CA THR A 33 -4.73 2.73 -24.97
C THR A 33 -5.16 3.25 -23.61
N GLN A 34 -6.44 3.11 -23.27
CA GLN A 34 -6.91 3.42 -21.93
C GLN A 34 -6.34 2.35 -21.00
N LEU A 35 -5.29 2.71 -20.27
CA LEU A 35 -4.77 1.86 -19.20
C LEU A 35 -5.76 1.94 -18.03
N ARG A 36 -6.53 0.88 -17.81
CA ARG A 36 -7.37 0.77 -16.62
C ARG A 36 -6.45 0.60 -15.40
N VAL A 37 -6.18 1.69 -14.71
CA VAL A 37 -5.57 1.63 -13.38
C VAL A 37 -6.62 1.06 -12.42
N PRO A 38 -6.34 -0.05 -11.72
CA PRO A 38 -7.24 -0.55 -10.67
C PRO A 38 -7.49 0.57 -9.66
N SER A 39 -8.76 0.86 -9.38
CA SER A 39 -9.12 1.78 -8.31
C SER A 39 -8.88 1.08 -6.96
N HIS A 40 -8.03 1.64 -6.10
CA HIS A 40 -7.94 1.24 -4.70
C HIS A 40 -9.19 1.73 -3.96
N ASN A 41 -9.97 0.80 -3.41
CA ASN A 41 -11.29 1.09 -2.81
C ASN A 41 -11.34 0.74 -1.31
N SER A 42 -10.37 0.01 -0.78
CA SER A 42 -10.32 -0.34 0.63
C SER A 42 -10.18 0.90 1.52
N LEU A 43 -10.70 0.80 2.75
CA LEU A 43 -10.53 1.87 3.75
C LEU A 43 -9.05 2.08 4.08
N TRP A 44 -8.27 1.00 4.17
CA TRP A 44 -6.83 1.08 4.47
C TRP A 44 -6.06 1.89 3.43
N VAL A 45 -6.24 1.65 2.13
CA VAL A 45 -5.49 2.43 1.12
C VAL A 45 -5.91 3.90 1.13
N ARG A 46 -7.19 4.20 1.39
CA ARG A 46 -7.67 5.57 1.53
C ARG A 46 -7.03 6.29 2.73
N GLU A 47 -6.90 5.60 3.86
CA GLU A 47 -6.27 6.13 5.07
C GLU A 47 -4.76 6.32 4.89
N LEU A 48 -4.10 5.35 4.27
CA LEU A 48 -2.64 5.32 4.13
C LEU A 48 -2.11 6.11 2.92
N GLY A 49 -2.98 6.56 2.01
CA GLY A 49 -2.57 7.26 0.78
C GLY A 49 -1.70 8.51 1.05
N SER A 50 -2.08 9.34 2.03
CA SER A 50 -1.28 10.50 2.42
C SER A 50 0.08 10.10 3.00
N ARG A 51 0.14 8.99 3.76
CA ARG A 51 1.39 8.47 4.32
C ARG A 51 2.31 7.94 3.23
N LEU A 52 1.80 7.19 2.25
CA LEU A 52 2.60 6.75 1.09
C LEU A 52 3.17 7.93 0.29
N ASN A 53 2.38 8.99 0.10
CA ASN A 53 2.85 10.22 -0.55
C ASN A 53 3.95 10.92 0.26
N GLU A 54 3.84 10.97 1.58
CA GLU A 54 4.86 11.50 2.47
C GLU A 54 6.16 10.68 2.36
N LEU A 55 6.07 9.36 2.47
CA LEU A 55 7.21 8.45 2.45
C LEU A 55 8.00 8.50 1.12
N THR A 56 7.29 8.66 0.01
CA THR A 56 7.90 8.83 -1.32
C THR A 56 8.49 10.23 -1.56
N SER A 57 8.18 11.18 -0.69
CA SER A 57 8.64 12.58 -0.75
C SER A 57 9.71 12.91 0.30
N LEU A 58 10.16 11.92 1.09
CA LEU A 58 11.18 12.14 2.10
C LEU A 58 12.47 12.72 1.49
N PRO A 59 13.12 13.67 2.18
CA PRO A 59 14.41 14.17 1.73
C PRO A 59 15.47 13.05 1.82
N ARG A 60 16.47 13.09 0.94
CA ARG A 60 17.65 12.23 1.11
C ARG A 60 18.34 12.57 2.44
N GLY A 61 18.71 11.55 3.20
CA GLY A 61 19.30 11.67 4.53
C GLY A 61 18.28 11.98 5.64
N TRP A 62 17.00 11.65 5.44
CA TRP A 62 15.93 11.87 6.42
C TRP A 62 16.19 11.16 7.77
N ASP A 63 17.00 10.10 7.75
CA ASP A 63 17.43 9.30 8.90
C ASP A 63 18.68 9.85 9.61
N GLY A 64 19.23 10.98 9.13
CA GLY A 64 20.50 11.52 9.60
C GLY A 64 21.75 10.89 8.96
N TYR A 65 21.55 9.94 8.04
CA TYR A 65 22.60 9.29 7.25
C TYR A 65 22.34 9.50 5.75
N GLU A 66 22.30 8.42 4.96
CA GLU A 66 22.08 8.45 3.51
C GLU A 66 20.68 7.94 3.13
N GLY A 67 19.73 7.93 4.07
CA GLY A 67 18.38 7.40 3.88
C GLY A 67 17.71 7.93 2.62
N LEU A 68 17.26 7.03 1.76
CA LEU A 68 16.54 7.35 0.55
C LEU A 68 15.04 7.48 0.84
N PRO A 69 14.29 8.32 0.10
CA PRO A 69 12.85 8.22 0.09
C PRO A 69 12.41 6.83 -0.36
N VAL A 70 11.24 6.40 0.11
CA VAL A 70 10.61 5.17 -0.37
C VAL A 70 10.43 5.28 -1.88
N SER A 71 10.88 4.25 -2.60
CA SER A 71 10.75 4.24 -4.05
C SER A 71 9.28 4.15 -4.45
N PHE A 72 8.89 4.86 -5.52
CA PHE A 72 7.53 4.79 -6.04
C PHE A 72 7.10 3.35 -6.36
N ARG A 73 8.03 2.49 -6.82
CA ARG A 73 7.75 1.08 -7.11
C ARG A 73 7.36 0.29 -5.85
N CYS A 74 8.07 0.50 -4.73
CA CYS A 74 7.74 -0.16 -3.48
C CYS A 74 6.45 0.41 -2.88
N ALA A 75 6.23 1.73 -2.94
CA ALA A 75 4.99 2.35 -2.46
C ALA A 75 3.74 1.91 -3.25
N ASP A 76 3.82 1.87 -4.58
CA ASP A 76 2.73 1.37 -5.44
C ASP A 76 2.45 -0.11 -5.20
N PHE A 77 3.50 -0.93 -5.07
CA PHE A 77 3.34 -2.34 -4.74
C PHE A 77 2.72 -2.53 -3.34
N ALA A 78 3.14 -1.74 -2.35
CA ALA A 78 2.56 -1.75 -1.01
C ALA A 78 1.06 -1.41 -1.04
N ALA A 79 0.66 -0.34 -1.74
CA ALA A 79 -0.75 0.02 -1.90
C ALA A 79 -1.58 -1.11 -2.50
N ASN A 80 -1.06 -1.76 -3.55
CA ASN A 80 -1.71 -2.91 -4.19
C ASN A 80 -1.79 -4.14 -3.28
N LEU A 81 -0.77 -4.38 -2.46
CA LEU A 81 -0.78 -5.48 -1.49
C LEU A 81 -1.76 -5.21 -0.35
N ILE A 82 -1.78 -3.99 0.21
CA ILE A 82 -2.71 -3.55 1.26
C ILE A 82 -4.16 -3.68 0.79
N GLU A 83 -4.46 -3.25 -0.44
CA GLU A 83 -5.80 -3.41 -1.03
C GLU A 83 -6.25 -4.89 -1.05
N ARG A 84 -5.32 -5.82 -1.30
CA ARG A 84 -5.61 -7.26 -1.36
C ARG A 84 -5.69 -7.92 0.01
N LEU A 85 -4.95 -7.40 0.99
CA LEU A 85 -4.91 -7.91 2.36
C LEU A 85 -6.01 -7.31 3.25
N TYR A 86 -6.81 -6.37 2.74
CA TYR A 86 -7.83 -5.68 3.51
C TYR A 86 -8.80 -6.63 4.23
N VAL A 87 -8.93 -6.43 5.53
CA VAL A 87 -9.89 -7.13 6.40
C VAL A 87 -10.79 -6.10 7.06
N ASP A 88 -12.11 -6.26 6.91
CA ASP A 88 -13.07 -5.37 7.55
C ASP A 88 -13.02 -5.52 9.08
N GLY A 89 -13.07 -4.40 9.80
CA GLY A 89 -12.98 -4.36 11.27
C GLY A 89 -11.57 -4.53 11.86
N VAL A 90 -10.53 -4.69 11.03
CA VAL A 90 -9.12 -4.67 11.47
C VAL A 90 -8.53 -3.30 11.15
N ASP A 91 -7.75 -2.75 12.09
CA ASP A 91 -7.10 -1.44 11.90
C ASP A 91 -6.03 -1.50 10.80
N ALA A 92 -5.82 -0.35 10.13
CA ALA A 92 -4.82 -0.25 9.07
C ALA A 92 -3.40 -0.52 9.60
N PRO A 93 -2.51 -1.09 8.78
CA PRO A 93 -1.11 -1.28 9.17
C PRO A 93 -0.39 0.05 9.34
N GLN A 94 0.73 0.01 10.07
CA GLN A 94 1.72 1.06 10.04
C GLN A 94 2.66 0.90 8.83
N LEU A 95 3.15 2.03 8.33
CA LEU A 95 4.10 2.09 7.22
C LEU A 95 5.42 2.69 7.69
N VAL A 96 6.48 1.89 7.59
CA VAL A 96 7.84 2.24 8.04
C VAL A 96 8.77 2.32 6.82
N PRO A 97 9.46 3.46 6.59
CA PRO A 97 10.40 3.58 5.49
C PRO A 97 11.72 2.84 5.79
N GLY A 98 12.20 2.07 4.81
CA GLY A 98 13.57 1.56 4.82
C GLY A 98 14.55 2.62 4.30
N ALA A 99 15.78 2.60 4.81
CA ALA A 99 16.83 3.57 4.44
C ALA A 99 17.30 3.43 2.97
N ASP A 100 17.02 2.29 2.32
CA ASP A 100 17.40 1.98 0.94
C ASP A 100 16.27 2.20 -0.07
N GLY A 101 15.18 2.85 0.34
CA GLY A 101 14.00 3.11 -0.50
C GLY A 101 12.99 1.97 -0.55
N THR A 102 13.13 0.99 0.34
CA THR A 102 12.13 -0.05 0.62
C THR A 102 11.06 0.47 1.59
N VAL A 103 10.02 -0.33 1.83
CA VAL A 103 8.97 -0.02 2.82
C VAL A 103 8.54 -1.28 3.54
N GLN A 104 8.34 -1.16 4.84
CA GLN A 104 7.77 -2.18 5.70
C GLN A 104 6.31 -1.84 6.03
N ILE A 105 5.47 -2.87 6.02
CA ILE A 105 4.08 -2.83 6.48
C ILE A 105 4.03 -3.66 7.77
N GLU A 106 3.46 -3.13 8.84
CA GLU A 106 3.43 -3.84 10.13
C GLU A 106 2.12 -3.70 10.90
N TRP A 107 1.78 -4.76 11.64
CA TRP A 107 0.75 -4.78 12.67
C TRP A 107 1.32 -5.34 13.96
N HIS A 108 0.97 -4.68 15.07
CA HIS A 108 1.23 -5.14 16.43
C HIS A 108 -0.09 -5.13 17.19
N MET A 109 -0.91 -6.17 17.01
CA MET A 109 -2.24 -6.23 17.62
C MET A 109 -2.69 -7.66 17.89
N ASN A 110 -3.63 -7.82 18.82
CA ASN A 110 -4.24 -9.11 19.14
C ASN A 110 -3.21 -10.22 19.46
N HIS A 111 -2.11 -9.84 20.14
CA HIS A 111 -0.98 -10.72 20.46
C HIS A 111 -0.26 -11.31 19.25
N LEU A 112 -0.42 -10.71 18.07
CA LEU A 112 0.30 -11.03 16.86
C LEU A 112 1.12 -9.82 16.42
N ASP A 113 2.38 -10.08 16.11
CA ASP A 113 3.20 -9.17 15.32
C ASP A 113 3.26 -9.74 13.91
N ILE A 114 2.96 -8.92 12.91
CA ILE A 114 3.13 -9.25 11.49
C ILE A 114 3.94 -8.13 10.87
N GLU A 115 5.09 -8.45 10.29
CA GLU A 115 5.94 -7.50 9.57
C GLU A 115 6.11 -7.98 8.12
N ILE A 116 6.04 -7.06 7.16
CA ILE A 116 6.17 -7.34 5.74
C ILE A 116 7.13 -6.34 5.12
N ASP A 117 8.34 -6.78 4.81
CA ASP A 117 9.36 -6.03 4.09
C ASP A 117 9.18 -6.13 2.58
N ILE A 118 8.87 -5.01 1.94
CA ILE A 118 8.80 -4.91 0.48
C ILE A 118 10.16 -4.42 -0.04
N LEU A 119 11.05 -5.37 -0.30
CA LEU A 119 12.39 -5.12 -0.83
C LEU A 119 12.34 -4.68 -2.30
N ALA A 120 11.42 -5.25 -3.05
CA ALA A 120 11.03 -4.84 -4.40
C ALA A 120 9.65 -5.43 -4.73
N PRO A 121 8.97 -4.99 -5.81
CA PRO A 121 7.77 -5.66 -6.28
C PRO A 121 8.01 -7.16 -6.47
N TYR A 122 7.18 -7.99 -5.80
CA TYR A 122 7.29 -9.46 -5.78
C TYR A 122 8.60 -10.01 -5.20
N LYS A 123 9.32 -9.21 -4.40
CA LYS A 123 10.41 -9.65 -3.54
C LYS A 123 10.11 -9.16 -2.13
N VAL A 124 9.40 -10.01 -1.39
CA VAL A 124 8.84 -9.67 -0.08
C VAL A 124 9.36 -10.66 0.95
N MET A 125 9.77 -10.15 2.11
CA MET A 125 9.97 -10.98 3.31
C MET A 125 8.84 -10.68 4.28
N ALA A 126 8.25 -11.70 4.90
CA ALA A 126 7.21 -11.50 5.90
C ALA A 126 7.48 -12.37 7.13
N THR A 127 7.35 -11.79 8.30
CA THR A 127 7.46 -12.48 9.59
C THR A 127 6.14 -12.39 10.33
N ARG A 128 5.86 -13.41 11.15
CA ARG A 128 4.77 -13.38 12.11
C ARG A 128 5.24 -13.98 13.43
N TYR A 129 5.00 -13.27 14.50
CA TYR A 129 5.23 -13.74 15.86
C TYR A 129 3.94 -13.76 16.67
N ASP A 130 3.64 -14.88 17.33
CA ASP A 130 2.46 -15.04 18.19
C ASP A 130 2.88 -15.06 19.66
N HIS A 131 2.57 -13.98 20.38
CA HIS A 131 2.94 -13.79 21.78
C HIS A 131 2.23 -14.76 22.74
N LEU A 132 1.13 -15.40 22.33
CA LEU A 132 0.42 -16.34 23.20
C LEU A 132 1.02 -17.75 23.12
N THR A 133 1.55 -18.13 21.96
CA THR A 133 2.09 -19.47 21.72
C THR A 133 3.61 -19.50 21.66
N GLY A 134 4.26 -18.34 21.48
CA GLY A 134 5.68 -18.22 21.17
C GLY A 134 6.04 -18.70 19.77
N ALA A 135 5.05 -18.93 18.90
CA ALA A 135 5.28 -19.42 17.54
C ALA A 135 5.76 -18.28 16.63
N GLU A 136 6.77 -18.57 15.84
CA GLU A 136 7.33 -17.68 14.83
C GLU A 136 7.28 -18.35 13.46
N GLU A 137 6.89 -17.59 12.43
CA GLU A 137 6.92 -18.03 11.04
C GLU A 137 7.54 -16.93 10.17
N GLU A 138 8.35 -17.32 9.18
CA GLU A 138 8.96 -16.43 8.19
C GLU A 138 8.66 -16.95 6.78
N LEU A 139 8.41 -16.04 5.84
CA LEU A 139 8.05 -16.34 4.45
C LEU A 139 8.79 -15.41 3.48
N GLU A 140 9.47 -16.02 2.50
CA GLU A 140 9.88 -15.34 1.28
C GLU A 140 8.75 -15.43 0.24
N LEU A 141 8.21 -14.29 -0.16
CA LEU A 141 7.03 -14.20 -1.01
C LEU A 141 7.36 -13.57 -2.36
N GLY A 142 6.92 -14.26 -3.42
CA GLY A 142 6.99 -13.82 -4.80
C GLY A 142 5.63 -13.32 -5.27
N THR A 143 4.83 -14.22 -5.84
CA THR A 143 3.52 -13.91 -6.46
C THR A 143 2.32 -14.44 -5.70
N ASP A 144 2.53 -15.40 -4.79
CA ASP A 144 1.49 -15.97 -3.95
C ASP A 144 1.53 -15.33 -2.55
N PHE A 145 0.42 -14.70 -2.16
CA PHE A 145 0.25 -14.03 -0.87
C PHE A 145 -0.84 -14.69 -0.02
N THR A 146 -1.27 -15.91 -0.37
CA THR A 146 -2.38 -16.60 0.29
C THR A 146 -2.09 -16.83 1.77
N ARG A 147 -0.88 -17.27 2.11
CA ARG A 147 -0.49 -17.50 3.52
C ARG A 147 -0.46 -16.20 4.32
N LEU A 148 -0.02 -15.11 3.70
CA LEU A 148 0.00 -13.79 4.31
C LEU A 148 -1.43 -13.27 4.56
N ALA A 149 -2.35 -13.46 3.61
CA ALA A 149 -3.76 -13.11 3.79
C ALA A 149 -4.40 -13.85 4.97
N ILE A 150 -4.03 -15.13 5.18
CA ILE A 150 -4.47 -15.89 6.35
C ILE A 150 -3.96 -15.24 7.64
N TRP A 151 -2.68 -14.85 7.70
CA TRP A 151 -2.13 -14.19 8.89
C TRP A 151 -2.85 -12.88 9.22
N VAL A 152 -3.07 -12.02 8.22
CA VAL A 152 -3.76 -10.74 8.42
C VAL A 152 -5.22 -10.95 8.85
N ALA A 153 -5.91 -11.96 8.32
CA ALA A 153 -7.26 -12.31 8.77
C ALA A 153 -7.30 -12.69 10.26
N MET A 154 -6.28 -13.38 10.76
CA MET A 154 -6.19 -13.79 12.17
C MET A 154 -6.09 -12.60 13.14
N LEU A 155 -5.72 -11.41 12.67
CA LEU A 155 -5.70 -10.20 13.50
C LEU A 155 -7.10 -9.84 14.01
N GLY A 156 -8.14 -10.15 13.24
CA GLY A 156 -9.54 -9.88 13.59
C GLY A 156 -10.23 -10.98 14.44
N ASP A 157 -9.55 -12.09 14.69
CA ASP A 157 -10.14 -13.21 15.43
C ASP A 157 -10.28 -12.92 16.94
N ASP A 158 -11.34 -13.44 17.57
CA ASP A 158 -11.42 -13.45 19.04
C ASP A 158 -10.46 -14.50 19.61
N ARG A 159 -9.39 -14.02 20.25
CA ARG A 159 -8.33 -14.86 20.86
C ARG A 159 -8.42 -14.91 22.39
N SER A 160 -9.55 -14.52 22.97
CA SER A 160 -9.74 -14.47 24.43
C SER A 160 -9.49 -15.82 25.13
N ALA A 161 -9.91 -16.93 24.53
CA ALA A 161 -9.69 -18.27 25.07
C ALA A 161 -8.21 -18.67 25.11
N LEU A 162 -7.44 -18.37 24.06
CA LEU A 162 -5.99 -18.62 24.02
C LEU A 162 -5.27 -17.76 25.06
N ARG A 163 -5.67 -16.50 25.20
CA ARG A 163 -5.13 -15.60 26.21
C ARG A 163 -5.40 -16.11 27.63
N ALA A 164 -6.59 -16.64 27.89
CA ALA A 164 -6.93 -17.21 29.20
C ALA A 164 -6.09 -18.47 29.54
N ALA A 165 -5.71 -19.26 28.54
CA ALA A 165 -4.87 -20.44 28.72
C ALA A 165 -3.38 -20.12 28.92
N ALA A 166 -2.92 -18.93 28.52
CA ALA A 166 -1.54 -18.49 28.61
C ALA A 166 -1.18 -17.74 29.92
N ASN A 167 -2.18 -17.33 30.72
CA ASN A 167 -2.01 -16.71 32.04
C ASN A 167 -2.14 -17.73 33.17
#